data_AF-A0A0V0HYX4-F1
#
_entry.id   AF-A0A0V0HYX4-F1
#
_cell.length_a   1.000
_cell.length_b   1.000
_cell.length_c   1.000
_cell.angle_alpha   90.00
_cell.angle_beta   90.00
_cell.angle_gamma   90.00
#
_symmetry.space_group_name_H-M   'P 1'
#
loop_
_entity.id
_entity.type
_entity.pdbx_description
1 polymer ?
#
loop_
_entity_poly.entity_id
_entity_poly.type
_entity_poly.pdbx_seq_one_letter_code
_entity_poly.pdbx_strand_id
1 'polypeptide(L)'
;MTTSSSSQPARPSAAQPSSSSSSTPSNNQPRQRNSGQASRTSGTSTTPTSNPTSLRWDRKTIQFSVNAWVFVVAVLSIFPLTPANLSNRAYRLSFLGTACSSLYSLYSVYGKPRAWNLQAVQVWLQSVIVTKDFISFIYCLTFVTSHLYLKFSLIPVICRSLDHVGKFLRRNFSRSSLYRKYLEEACVWVESNVTTLNILSSQAEIGLGFLLVVSLLSWQRNIIQTFMYWQILKLMYHAPATAGYHQSVWAKIGGLVNPVVQRYVPFLNTPISTIQRWWFR
;
A
#
# COMPACT_ATOMS: atom_id res chain seq x y z
N MET A 1 50.48 28.42 -30.10
CA MET A 1 49.99 28.64 -31.48
C MET A 1 48.49 28.83 -31.44
N THR A 2 48.06 29.99 -31.96
CA THR A 2 46.74 30.37 -32.50
C THR A 2 45.47 30.25 -31.64
N THR A 3 44.83 31.40 -31.55
CA THR A 3 43.68 31.90 -30.79
C THR A 3 42.35 31.83 -31.56
N SER A 4 41.25 32.10 -30.84
CA SER A 4 39.99 32.73 -31.33
C SER A 4 39.02 31.79 -32.08
N SER A 5 37.68 31.91 -32.06
CA SER A 5 36.69 32.80 -31.43
C SER A 5 35.28 32.34 -31.85
N SER A 6 34.28 32.59 -30.98
CA SER A 6 32.87 32.92 -31.21
C SER A 6 32.30 32.94 -32.65
N SER A 7 31.08 32.40 -32.87
CA SER A 7 29.85 33.16 -33.20
C SER A 7 28.67 32.28 -33.70
N GLN A 8 27.44 32.70 -33.37
CA GLN A 8 26.16 32.24 -33.95
C GLN A 8 26.09 32.49 -35.46
N PRO A 9 25.13 31.85 -36.16
CA PRO A 9 24.47 32.52 -37.28
C PRO A 9 22.93 32.47 -37.24
N ALA A 10 22.38 33.45 -37.95
CA ALA A 10 20.97 33.81 -38.08
C ALA A 10 20.24 33.08 -39.23
N ARG A 11 18.92 33.27 -39.22
CA ARG A 11 17.84 32.90 -40.18
C ARG A 11 18.16 33.12 -41.67
N PRO A 12 17.44 32.41 -42.56
CA PRO A 12 16.91 33.01 -43.79
C PRO A 12 15.38 32.82 -43.98
N SER A 13 14.78 33.74 -44.74
CA SER A 13 13.39 33.71 -45.23
C SER A 13 13.36 33.51 -46.76
N ALA A 14 12.20 33.07 -47.25
CA ALA A 14 11.60 33.20 -48.59
C ALA A 14 11.79 32.05 -49.60
N ALA A 15 10.66 31.45 -50.03
CA ALA A 15 10.19 31.47 -51.43
C ALA A 15 8.80 30.77 -51.57
N GLN A 16 7.81 31.52 -52.07
CA GLN A 16 6.63 31.06 -52.82
C GLN A 16 7.01 31.05 -54.33
N PRO A 17 6.33 30.32 -55.24
CA PRO A 17 5.11 30.84 -55.89
C PRO A 17 4.06 29.84 -56.44
N SER A 18 2.88 30.41 -56.76
CA SER A 18 1.91 30.07 -57.85
C SER A 18 1.11 28.76 -57.76
N SER A 19 -0.19 28.66 -58.08
CA SER A 19 -1.14 29.57 -58.76
C SER A 19 -2.59 29.01 -58.69
N SER A 20 -3.57 29.89 -58.39
CA SER A 20 -4.90 30.16 -59.06
C SER A 20 -5.59 29.04 -59.89
N SER A 21 -6.91 28.91 -60.02
CA SER A 21 -8.13 29.66 -59.64
C SER A 21 -9.37 28.99 -60.30
N SER A 22 -10.58 29.45 -59.95
CA SER A 22 -11.87 29.40 -60.71
C SER A 22 -12.71 28.11 -60.56
N SER A 23 -14.04 28.10 -60.48
CA SER A 23 -15.11 29.11 -60.56
C SER A 23 -16.46 28.45 -60.23
N THR A 24 -17.38 29.18 -59.58
CA THR A 24 -18.83 28.90 -59.54
C THR A 24 -19.46 29.11 -60.93
N PRO A 25 -20.55 28.42 -61.31
CA PRO A 25 -21.88 29.05 -61.16
C PRO A 25 -23.11 28.12 -60.98
N SER A 26 -24.16 28.71 -60.41
CA SER A 26 -25.59 28.64 -60.78
C SER A 26 -26.35 27.31 -61.03
N ASN A 27 -27.39 27.14 -60.20
CA ASN A 27 -28.79 26.85 -60.56
C ASN A 27 -29.15 25.51 -61.23
N ASN A 28 -29.82 24.63 -60.48
CA ASN A 28 -30.96 23.82 -60.96
C ASN A 28 -31.68 23.13 -59.80
N GLN A 29 -32.91 23.58 -59.52
CA GLN A 29 -33.95 22.81 -58.85
C GLN A 29 -34.56 21.81 -59.85
N PRO A 30 -35.14 20.70 -59.37
CA PRO A 30 -36.61 20.66 -59.33
C PRO A 30 -37.19 20.04 -58.05
N ARG A 31 -38.02 20.84 -57.37
CA ARG A 31 -39.39 20.55 -56.90
C ARG A 31 -39.79 19.07 -56.69
N GLN A 32 -40.03 18.69 -55.44
CA GLN A 32 -41.20 17.89 -55.05
C GLN A 32 -41.87 18.49 -53.79
N ARG A 33 -43.18 18.28 -53.71
CA ARG A 33 -44.22 19.18 -53.19
C ARG A 33 -44.92 18.56 -51.97
N ASN A 34 -45.12 19.38 -50.93
CA ASN A 34 -46.13 19.38 -49.84
C ASN A 34 -46.76 18.08 -49.30
N SER A 35 -46.87 18.01 -47.96
CA SER A 35 -48.11 18.24 -47.15
C SER A 35 -47.81 17.87 -45.67
N GLY A 36 -47.79 18.80 -44.69
CA GLY A 36 -48.90 19.15 -43.77
C GLY A 36 -49.06 18.11 -42.64
N GLN A 37 -49.25 18.36 -41.34
CA GLN A 37 -49.57 19.53 -40.52
C GLN A 37 -49.43 19.13 -39.02
N ALA A 38 -49.24 20.12 -38.14
CA ALA A 38 -49.02 20.04 -36.69
C ALA A 38 -50.15 19.46 -35.82
N SER A 39 -49.81 18.86 -34.66
CA SER A 39 -50.37 19.25 -33.35
C SER A 39 -49.79 18.47 -32.14
N ARG A 40 -49.50 19.23 -31.07
CA ARG A 40 -49.71 18.91 -29.64
C ARG A 40 -48.71 18.04 -28.85
N THR A 41 -47.81 18.76 -28.17
CA THR A 41 -47.56 18.73 -26.70
C THR A 41 -48.20 17.61 -25.87
N SER A 42 -47.37 16.84 -25.14
CA SER A 42 -47.51 16.57 -23.69
C SER A 42 -46.35 15.73 -23.14
N GLY A 43 -45.78 16.15 -22.02
CA GLY A 43 -45.19 15.24 -21.02
C GLY A 43 -43.70 14.94 -21.13
N THR A 44 -42.84 15.92 -20.86
CA THR A 44 -41.46 15.67 -20.42
C THR A 44 -41.49 15.09 -19.00
N SER A 45 -41.70 13.79 -18.89
CA SER A 45 -41.42 13.04 -17.66
C SER A 45 -39.94 12.68 -17.65
N THR A 46 -39.08 13.63 -17.29
CA THR A 46 -37.73 13.30 -16.81
C THR A 46 -37.90 12.56 -15.48
N THR A 47 -38.08 11.25 -15.54
CA THR A 47 -37.73 10.38 -14.42
C THR A 47 -36.27 10.69 -14.09
N PRO A 48 -35.92 11.09 -12.85
CA PRO A 48 -34.52 11.11 -12.47
C PRO A 48 -34.04 9.68 -12.65
N THR A 49 -33.12 9.49 -13.60
CA THR A 49 -32.40 8.23 -13.79
C THR A 49 -31.87 7.88 -12.41
N SER A 50 -32.44 6.83 -11.82
CA SER A 50 -32.06 6.30 -10.54
C SER A 50 -30.55 6.12 -10.58
N ASN A 51 -29.82 6.94 -9.81
CA ASN A 51 -28.42 6.69 -9.52
C ASN A 51 -28.31 5.22 -9.11
N PRO A 52 -27.46 4.39 -9.73
CA PRO A 52 -27.27 3.02 -9.30
C PRO A 52 -26.43 3.02 -8.01
N THR A 53 -27.00 3.52 -6.92
CA THR A 53 -26.41 3.50 -5.57
C THR A 53 -26.78 2.23 -4.80
N SER A 54 -27.48 1.28 -5.43
CA SER A 54 -28.03 0.10 -4.73
C SER A 54 -27.13 -1.16 -4.74
N LEU A 55 -25.96 -1.15 -5.39
CA LEU A 55 -25.03 -2.29 -5.39
C LEU A 55 -23.55 -1.91 -5.17
N ARG A 56 -23.24 -0.61 -5.14
CA ARG A 56 -21.92 -0.09 -4.76
C ARG A 56 -21.87 -0.02 -3.24
N TRP A 57 -21.83 -1.18 -2.57
CA TRP A 57 -21.29 -1.22 -1.21
C TRP A 57 -19.97 -0.44 -1.24
N ASP A 58 -19.95 0.71 -0.56
CA ASP A 58 -18.86 1.68 -0.72
C ASP A 58 -17.55 0.94 -0.42
N ARG A 59 -16.61 0.97 -1.37
CA ARG A 59 -15.32 0.27 -1.29
C ARG A 59 -14.65 0.50 0.07
N LYS A 60 -14.84 1.71 0.60
CA LYS A 60 -14.35 2.13 1.92
C LYS A 60 -15.02 1.39 3.07
N THR A 61 -16.32 1.14 2.99
CA THR A 61 -17.08 0.38 3.99
C THR A 61 -16.66 -1.09 4.02
N ILE A 62 -16.38 -1.70 2.85
CA ILE A 62 -15.84 -3.07 2.78
C ILE A 62 -14.44 -3.13 3.37
N GLN A 63 -13.56 -2.19 3.00
CA GLN A 63 -12.21 -2.12 3.59
C GLN A 63 -12.28 -1.92 5.11
N PHE A 64 -13.18 -1.04 5.56
CA PHE A 64 -13.42 -0.81 6.98
C PHE A 64 -13.88 -2.08 7.71
N SER A 65 -14.91 -2.76 7.21
CA SER A 65 -15.45 -3.95 7.88
C SER A 65 -14.43 -5.07 8.00
N VAL A 66 -13.63 -5.29 6.95
CA VAL A 66 -12.54 -6.29 6.97
C VAL A 66 -11.46 -5.88 7.97
N ASN A 67 -11.01 -4.62 8.00
CA ASN A 67 -9.99 -4.18 8.94
C ASN A 67 -10.50 -4.16 10.40
N ALA A 68 -11.76 -3.81 10.62
CA ALA A 68 -12.40 -3.88 11.93
C ALA A 68 -12.50 -5.32 12.43
N TRP A 69 -12.89 -6.25 11.55
CA TRP A 69 -12.91 -7.68 11.86
C TRP A 69 -11.50 -8.20 12.19
N VAL A 70 -10.50 -7.86 11.37
CA VAL A 70 -9.09 -8.20 11.63
C VAL A 70 -8.63 -7.69 12.99
N PHE A 71 -8.96 -6.44 13.33
CA PHE A 71 -8.60 -5.85 14.62
C PHE A 71 -9.16 -6.67 15.80
N VAL A 72 -10.46 -6.98 15.76
CA VAL A 72 -11.13 -7.75 16.82
C VAL A 72 -10.53 -9.16 16.95
N VAL A 73 -10.31 -9.84 15.82
CA VAL A 73 -9.74 -11.21 15.82
C VAL A 73 -8.29 -11.20 16.28
N ALA A 74 -7.50 -10.17 15.94
CA ALA A 74 -6.12 -10.02 16.38
C ALA A 74 -6.05 -9.82 17.90
N VAL A 75 -6.90 -8.96 18.46
CA VAL A 75 -7.00 -8.75 19.91
C VAL A 75 -7.39 -10.05 20.62
N LEU A 76 -8.38 -10.79 20.09
CA LEU A 76 -8.82 -12.07 20.65
C LEU A 76 -7.69 -13.10 20.71
N SER A 77 -6.79 -13.10 19.72
CA SER A 77 -5.65 -14.03 19.67
C SER A 77 -4.52 -13.69 20.65
N ILE A 78 -4.39 -12.43 21.06
CA ILE A 78 -3.40 -12.03 22.07
C ILE A 78 -3.94 -12.29 23.48
N PHE A 79 -5.25 -12.11 23.67
CA PHE A 79 -5.89 -12.17 24.97
C PHE A 79 -5.60 -13.51 25.69
N PRO A 80 -5.10 -13.46 26.95
CA PRO A 80 -4.60 -14.65 27.64
C PRO A 80 -5.71 -15.63 28.08
N LEU A 81 -6.96 -15.17 28.18
CA LEU A 81 -8.10 -16.00 28.58
C LEU A 81 -8.69 -16.83 27.42
N THR A 82 -8.22 -16.63 26.19
CA THR A 82 -8.74 -17.34 25.02
C THR A 82 -8.15 -18.76 24.93
N PRO A 83 -8.96 -19.81 24.71
CA PRO A 83 -8.46 -21.17 24.52
C PRO A 83 -7.42 -21.26 23.41
N ALA A 84 -6.37 -22.05 23.59
CA ALA A 84 -5.24 -22.13 22.66
C ALA A 84 -5.65 -22.44 21.20
N ASN A 85 -6.62 -23.34 21.02
CA ASN A 85 -7.15 -23.67 19.69
C ASN A 85 -7.83 -22.48 19.01
N LEU A 86 -8.61 -21.70 19.76
CA LEU A 86 -9.28 -20.52 19.24
C LEU A 86 -8.30 -19.38 18.99
N SER A 87 -7.34 -19.18 19.90
CA SER A 87 -6.23 -18.23 19.76
C SER A 87 -5.40 -18.50 18.50
N ASN A 88 -5.08 -19.76 18.20
CA ASN A 88 -4.29 -20.13 17.01
C ASN A 88 -5.08 -19.94 15.71
N ARG A 89 -6.38 -20.24 15.72
CA ARG A 89 -7.26 -19.96 14.58
C ARG A 89 -7.41 -18.45 14.36
N ALA A 90 -7.66 -17.70 15.43
CA ALA A 90 -7.77 -16.24 15.40
C ALA A 90 -6.46 -15.60 14.89
N TYR A 91 -5.30 -16.10 15.32
CA TYR A 91 -4.00 -15.68 14.79
C TYR A 91 -3.94 -15.84 13.26
N ARG A 92 -4.20 -17.04 12.74
CA ARG A 92 -4.18 -17.29 11.28
C ARG A 92 -5.20 -16.46 10.51
N LEU A 93 -6.41 -16.34 11.07
CA LEU A 93 -7.49 -15.54 10.47
C LEU A 93 -7.14 -14.05 10.42
N SER A 94 -6.44 -13.53 11.44
CA SER A 94 -5.99 -12.13 11.46
C SER A 94 -5.00 -11.85 10.32
N PHE A 95 -4.02 -12.74 10.13
CA PHE A 95 -3.08 -12.61 9.02
C PHE A 95 -3.74 -12.83 7.66
N LEU A 96 -4.60 -13.83 7.52
CA LEU A 96 -5.31 -14.09 6.27
C LEU A 96 -6.23 -12.92 5.91
N GLY A 97 -6.96 -12.36 6.88
CA GLY A 97 -7.78 -11.17 6.72
C GLY A 97 -6.99 -9.95 6.28
N THR A 98 -5.83 -9.73 6.91
CA THR A 98 -4.93 -8.63 6.55
C THR A 98 -4.35 -8.82 5.16
N ALA A 99 -3.94 -10.05 4.81
CA ALA A 99 -3.47 -10.39 3.48
C ALA A 99 -4.56 -10.12 2.42
N CYS A 100 -5.78 -10.60 2.63
CA CYS A 100 -6.90 -10.33 1.72
C CYS A 100 -7.22 -8.83 1.63
N SER A 101 -7.23 -8.09 2.75
CA SER A 101 -7.49 -6.64 2.76
C SER A 101 -6.41 -5.87 1.99
N SER A 102 -5.14 -6.21 2.22
CA SER A 102 -4.01 -5.56 1.56
C SER A 102 -3.98 -5.88 0.06
N LEU A 103 -4.26 -7.13 -0.32
CA LEU A 103 -4.40 -7.54 -1.72
C LEU A 103 -5.57 -6.83 -2.41
N TYR A 104 -6.70 -6.69 -1.72
CA TYR A 104 -7.86 -5.94 -2.22
C TYR A 104 -7.52 -4.46 -2.43
N SER A 105 -6.85 -3.83 -1.45
CA SER A 105 -6.39 -2.45 -1.56
C SER A 105 -5.47 -2.27 -2.77
N LEU A 106 -4.50 -3.17 -2.90
CA LEU A 106 -3.52 -3.16 -3.99
C LEU A 106 -4.18 -3.33 -5.35
N TYR A 107 -5.05 -4.32 -5.50
CA TYR A 107 -5.82 -4.55 -6.72
C TYR A 107 -6.69 -3.33 -7.08
N SER A 108 -7.27 -2.68 -6.07
CA SER A 108 -8.16 -1.53 -6.29
C SER A 108 -7.46 -0.24 -6.74
N VAL A 109 -6.14 -0.14 -6.52
CA VAL A 109 -5.31 1.03 -6.87
C VAL A 109 -4.46 0.76 -8.11
N TYR A 110 -3.81 -0.41 -8.18
CA TYR A 110 -2.85 -0.75 -9.24
C TYR A 110 -3.44 -1.64 -10.33
N GLY A 111 -4.65 -2.18 -10.13
CA GLY A 111 -5.34 -3.02 -11.11
C GLY A 111 -4.59 -4.32 -11.43
N LYS A 112 -4.89 -4.89 -12.59
CA LYS A 112 -4.24 -6.08 -13.14
C LYS A 112 -3.00 -5.70 -13.97
N PRO A 113 -2.00 -6.59 -14.08
CA PRO A 113 -0.87 -6.38 -14.98
C PRO A 113 -1.36 -6.19 -16.43
N ARG A 114 -0.64 -5.36 -17.19
CA ARG A 114 -0.98 -4.99 -18.59
C ARG A 114 -1.12 -6.23 -19.49
N ALA A 115 -0.30 -7.24 -19.24
CA ALA A 115 -0.37 -8.56 -19.85
C ALA A 115 0.07 -9.61 -18.83
N TRP A 116 -0.36 -10.86 -19.03
CA TRP A 116 0.09 -12.01 -18.23
C TRP A 116 1.41 -12.61 -18.72
N ASN A 117 2.24 -11.82 -19.41
CA ASN A 117 3.60 -12.23 -19.74
C ASN A 117 4.55 -11.92 -18.57
N LEU A 118 5.66 -12.65 -18.49
CA LEU A 118 6.63 -12.50 -17.39
C LEU A 118 7.14 -11.05 -17.26
N GLN A 119 7.35 -10.37 -18.40
CA GLN A 119 7.85 -8.99 -18.44
C GLN A 119 6.86 -7.96 -17.89
N ALA A 120 5.59 -8.00 -18.29
CA ALA A 120 4.58 -7.07 -17.78
C ALA A 120 4.22 -7.34 -16.32
N VAL A 121 4.25 -8.61 -15.89
CA VAL A 121 4.13 -8.97 -14.48
C VAL A 121 5.31 -8.42 -13.68
N GLN A 122 6.54 -8.54 -14.19
CA GLN A 122 7.72 -7.96 -13.54
C GLN A 122 7.59 -6.44 -13.41
N VAL A 123 7.22 -5.72 -14.46
CA VAL A 123 7.04 -4.26 -14.42
C VAL A 123 5.93 -3.87 -13.43
N TRP A 124 4.83 -4.62 -13.40
CA TRP A 124 3.75 -4.42 -12.44
C TRP A 124 4.21 -4.69 -11.00
N LEU A 125 5.00 -5.73 -10.76
CA LEU A 125 5.57 -5.99 -9.44
C LEU A 125 6.52 -4.86 -9.02
N GLN A 126 7.33 -4.31 -9.92
CA GLN A 126 8.23 -3.20 -9.62
C GLN A 126 7.48 -1.93 -9.18
N SER A 127 6.28 -1.67 -9.71
CA SER A 127 5.47 -0.52 -9.27
C SER A 127 4.80 -0.75 -7.92
N VAL A 128 4.54 -2.01 -7.58
CA VAL A 128 3.78 -2.45 -6.41
C VAL A 128 4.67 -2.77 -5.21
N ILE A 129 5.90 -3.25 -5.43
CA ILE A 129 6.78 -3.81 -4.39
C ILE A 129 7.17 -2.80 -3.30
N VAL A 130 7.21 -1.52 -3.66
CA VAL A 130 7.54 -0.41 -2.76
C VAL A 130 6.36 0.05 -1.90
N THR A 131 5.17 -0.49 -2.13
CA THR A 131 3.94 -0.05 -1.47
C THR A 131 3.80 -0.67 -0.09
N LYS A 132 3.28 0.10 0.87
CA LYS A 132 2.97 -0.39 2.22
C LYS A 132 2.01 -1.58 2.19
N ASP A 133 1.07 -1.60 1.25
CA ASP A 133 0.06 -2.66 1.11
C ASP A 133 0.66 -3.96 0.60
N PHE A 134 1.55 -3.90 -0.39
CA PHE A 134 2.26 -5.10 -0.84
C PHE A 134 3.19 -5.67 0.24
N ILE A 135 3.92 -4.81 0.95
CA ILE A 135 4.78 -5.23 2.06
C ILE A 135 3.93 -5.91 3.15
N SER A 136 2.80 -5.33 3.53
CA SER A 136 1.88 -5.94 4.49
C SER A 136 1.29 -7.26 3.99
N PHE A 137 0.99 -7.36 2.68
CA PHE A 137 0.51 -8.60 2.07
C PHE A 137 1.54 -9.73 2.21
N ILE A 138 2.79 -9.49 1.78
CA ILE A 138 3.86 -10.47 1.84
C ILE A 138 4.22 -10.82 3.30
N TYR A 139 4.28 -9.82 4.19
CA TYR A 139 4.45 -10.03 5.63
C TYR A 139 3.41 -11.00 6.18
N CYS A 140 2.12 -10.77 5.89
CA CYS A 140 1.05 -11.63 6.36
C CYS A 140 1.14 -13.03 5.76
N LEU A 141 1.46 -13.14 4.47
CA LEU A 141 1.60 -14.43 3.79
C LEU A 141 2.69 -15.31 4.43
N THR A 142 3.83 -14.71 4.85
CA THR A 142 4.90 -15.42 5.56
C THR A 142 4.43 -16.07 6.86
N PHE A 143 3.53 -15.43 7.61
CA PHE A 143 3.02 -15.96 8.87
C PHE A 143 1.78 -16.86 8.73
N VAL A 144 1.00 -16.74 7.65
CA VAL A 144 -0.11 -17.68 7.36
C VAL A 144 0.43 -19.06 6.99
N THR A 145 1.49 -19.12 6.17
CA THR A 145 2.05 -20.38 5.66
C THR A 145 2.91 -21.11 6.70
N SER A 146 3.35 -20.39 7.74
CA SER A 146 4.24 -20.93 8.76
C SER A 146 3.45 -21.55 9.94
N HIS A 147 3.98 -22.62 10.52
CA HIS A 147 3.42 -23.26 11.72
C HIS A 147 3.83 -22.59 13.04
N LEU A 148 4.61 -21.50 12.95
CA LEU A 148 5.20 -20.81 14.09
C LEU A 148 4.28 -19.65 14.55
N TYR A 149 3.73 -19.81 15.77
CA TYR A 149 2.78 -18.86 16.35
C TYR A 149 3.48 -17.86 17.27
N LEU A 150 4.04 -16.80 16.71
CA LEU A 150 4.63 -15.72 17.51
C LEU A 150 3.59 -14.62 17.71
N LYS A 151 2.95 -14.54 18.87
CA LYS A 151 1.94 -13.50 19.15
C LYS A 151 2.47 -12.07 18.92
N PHE A 152 3.77 -11.84 19.09
CA PHE A 152 4.44 -10.57 18.78
C PHE A 152 4.28 -10.12 17.31
N SER A 153 4.11 -11.05 16.36
CA SER A 153 3.92 -10.73 14.94
C SER A 153 2.59 -10.01 14.65
N LEU A 154 1.66 -10.00 15.59
CA LEU A 154 0.37 -9.32 15.43
C LEU A 154 0.45 -7.82 15.72
N ILE A 155 1.50 -7.32 16.37
CA ILE A 155 1.63 -5.91 16.72
C ILE A 155 1.54 -5.01 15.47
N PRO A 156 2.28 -5.27 14.37
CA PRO A 156 2.14 -4.52 13.11
C PRO A 156 0.72 -4.60 12.51
N VAL A 157 0.08 -5.77 12.60
CA VAL A 157 -1.29 -6.00 12.09
C VAL A 157 -2.30 -5.16 12.85
N ILE A 158 -2.16 -5.09 14.18
CA ILE A 158 -3.01 -4.27 15.05
C ILE A 158 -2.79 -2.79 14.77
N CYS A 159 -1.54 -2.33 14.70
CA CYS A 159 -1.23 -0.93 14.39
C CYS A 159 -1.84 -0.50 13.05
N ARG A 160 -1.74 -1.37 12.03
CA ARG A 160 -2.30 -1.12 10.71
C ARG A 160 -3.83 -1.08 10.70
N SER A 161 -4.48 -2.05 11.35
CA SER A 161 -5.94 -2.11 11.40
C SER A 161 -6.52 -0.95 12.20
N LEU A 162 -5.88 -0.54 13.30
CA LEU A 162 -6.23 0.65 14.07
C LEU A 162 -6.20 1.92 13.22
N ASP A 163 -5.17 2.12 12.38
CA ASP A 163 -5.08 3.29 11.49
C ASP A 163 -6.26 3.34 10.50
N HIS A 164 -6.60 2.20 9.88
CA HIS A 164 -7.73 2.13 8.95
C HIS A 164 -9.10 2.33 9.65
N VAL A 165 -9.29 1.72 10.81
CA VAL A 165 -10.53 1.81 11.60
C VAL A 165 -10.72 3.24 12.12
N GLY A 166 -9.69 3.84 12.73
CA GLY A 166 -9.76 5.19 13.31
C GLY A 166 -10.12 6.25 12.27
N LYS A 167 -9.47 6.23 11.10
CA LYS A 167 -9.76 7.15 9.99
C LYS A 167 -11.19 7.02 9.49
N PHE A 168 -11.71 5.78 9.38
CA PHE A 168 -13.07 5.55 8.90
C PHE A 168 -14.12 5.98 9.94
N LEU A 169 -13.92 5.64 11.22
CA LEU A 169 -14.83 6.00 12.30
C LEU A 169 -14.98 7.51 12.41
N ARG A 170 -13.87 8.25 12.41
CA ARG A 170 -13.89 9.71 12.49
C ARG A 170 -14.62 10.34 11.30
N ARG A 171 -14.36 9.85 10.09
CA ARG A 171 -14.96 10.40 8.87
C ARG A 171 -16.48 10.18 8.79
N ASN A 172 -16.97 9.04 9.24
CA ASN A 172 -18.38 8.64 9.03
C ASN A 172 -19.26 8.86 10.27
N PHE A 173 -18.71 8.74 11.48
CA PHE A 173 -19.48 8.72 12.73
C PHE A 173 -19.19 9.89 13.67
N SER A 174 -18.48 10.93 13.22
CA SER A 174 -18.16 12.13 14.03
C SER A 174 -19.37 12.83 14.66
N ARG A 175 -20.57 12.63 14.11
CA ARG A 175 -21.83 13.21 14.63
C ARG A 175 -22.60 12.27 15.58
N SER A 176 -22.18 11.01 15.73
CA SER A 176 -22.85 10.02 16.58
C SER A 176 -22.50 10.22 18.06
N SER A 177 -23.50 10.15 18.94
CA SER A 177 -23.32 10.27 20.39
C SER A 177 -22.48 9.13 20.98
N LEU A 178 -22.59 7.92 20.43
CA LEU A 178 -21.79 6.77 20.84
C LEU A 178 -20.30 6.93 20.49
N TYR A 179 -20.03 7.49 19.31
CA TYR A 179 -18.66 7.80 18.89
C TYR A 179 -18.03 8.83 19.82
N ARG A 180 -18.73 9.93 20.07
CA ARG A 180 -18.28 11.00 20.98
C ARG A 180 -18.00 10.51 22.40
N LYS A 181 -18.85 9.61 22.92
CA LYS A 181 -18.74 9.15 24.30
C LYS A 181 -17.60 8.15 24.54
N TYR A 182 -17.28 7.28 23.58
CA TYR A 182 -16.36 6.16 23.81
C TYR A 182 -15.17 6.06 22.86
N LEU A 183 -15.28 6.57 21.63
CA LEU A 183 -14.32 6.29 20.56
C LEU A 183 -13.60 7.53 20.02
N GLU A 184 -14.12 8.73 20.28
CA GLU A 184 -13.56 9.99 19.80
C GLU A 184 -12.14 10.21 20.31
N GLU A 185 -11.92 10.12 21.62
CA GLU A 185 -10.60 10.31 22.22
C GLU A 185 -9.56 9.31 21.69
N ALA A 186 -9.93 8.02 21.62
CA ALA A 186 -9.07 6.97 21.08
C ALA A 186 -8.76 7.18 19.59
N CYS A 187 -9.73 7.57 18.77
CA CYS A 187 -9.51 7.83 17.34
C CYS A 187 -8.63 9.07 17.11
N VAL A 188 -8.84 10.13 17.88
CA VAL A 188 -8.00 11.35 17.82
C VAL A 188 -6.58 11.04 18.27
N TRP A 189 -6.41 10.22 19.31
CA TRP A 189 -5.11 9.75 19.75
C TRP A 189 -4.40 8.95 18.65
N VAL A 190 -5.08 7.98 18.01
CA VAL A 190 -4.51 7.19 16.91
C VAL A 190 -4.06 8.09 15.76
N GLU A 191 -4.88 9.06 15.36
CA GLU A 191 -4.57 9.94 14.23
C GLU A 191 -3.44 10.94 14.54
N SER A 192 -3.35 11.42 15.78
CA SER A 192 -2.25 12.28 16.22
C SER A 192 -0.93 11.51 16.43
N ASN A 193 -0.99 10.19 16.63
CA ASN A 193 0.17 9.34 16.94
C ASN A 193 0.51 8.32 15.83
N VAL A 194 0.12 8.57 14.58
CA VAL A 194 0.42 7.67 13.45
C VAL A 194 1.93 7.40 13.30
N THR A 195 2.77 8.41 13.54
CA THR A 195 4.23 8.26 13.52
C THR A 195 4.71 7.30 14.60
N THR A 196 4.23 7.46 15.83
CA THR A 196 4.53 6.58 16.97
C THR A 196 4.08 5.14 16.68
N LEU A 197 2.89 4.94 16.11
CA LEU A 197 2.39 3.62 15.70
C LEU A 197 3.27 2.97 14.63
N ASN A 198 3.73 3.73 13.63
CA ASN A 198 4.64 3.20 12.61
C ASN A 198 6.02 2.88 13.21
N ILE A 199 6.54 3.68 14.13
CA ILE A 199 7.80 3.39 14.85
C ILE A 199 7.64 2.11 15.69
N LEU A 200 6.55 1.97 16.43
CA LEU A 200 6.24 0.77 17.22
C LEU A 200 6.14 -0.47 16.32
N SER A 201 5.46 -0.36 15.18
CA SER A 201 5.38 -1.41 14.17
C SER A 201 6.77 -1.82 13.69
N SER A 202 7.63 -0.86 13.34
CA SER A 202 9.00 -1.14 12.87
C SER A 202 9.89 -1.76 13.94
N GLN A 203 9.74 -1.35 15.21
CA GLN A 203 10.41 -2.00 16.34
C GLN A 203 9.96 -3.45 16.50
N ALA A 204 8.65 -3.70 16.42
CA ALA A 204 8.09 -5.04 16.49
C ALA A 204 8.55 -5.92 15.31
N GLU A 205 8.57 -5.37 14.09
CA GLU A 205 9.05 -6.06 12.87
C GLU A 205 10.53 -6.46 13.01
N ILE A 206 11.40 -5.52 13.41
CA ILE A 206 12.82 -5.82 13.59
C ILE A 206 13.03 -6.81 14.76
N GLY A 207 12.34 -6.61 15.88
CA GLY A 207 12.36 -7.53 17.01
C GLY A 207 11.91 -8.94 16.64
N LEU A 208 10.91 -9.07 15.77
CA LEU A 208 10.46 -10.34 15.23
C LEU A 208 11.53 -11.03 14.36
N GLY A 209 12.32 -10.25 13.63
CA GLY A 209 13.47 -10.76 12.88
C GLY A 209 14.50 -11.42 13.78
N PHE A 210 14.83 -10.79 14.91
CA PHE A 210 15.71 -11.37 15.93
C PHE A 210 15.08 -12.58 16.63
N LEU A 211 13.79 -12.53 16.96
CA LEU A 211 13.06 -13.68 17.52
C LEU A 211 13.10 -14.89 16.60
N LEU A 212 13.00 -14.69 15.28
CA LEU A 212 13.12 -15.79 14.31
C LEU A 212 14.55 -16.37 14.27
N VAL A 213 15.58 -15.53 14.37
CA VAL A 213 16.98 -16.01 14.50
C VAL A 213 17.15 -16.83 15.77
N VAL A 214 16.64 -16.36 16.91
CA VAL A 214 16.66 -17.13 18.18
C VAL A 214 15.87 -18.43 18.05
N SER A 215 14.74 -18.41 17.33
CA SER A 215 13.93 -19.60 17.07
C SER A 215 14.66 -20.66 16.25
N LEU A 216 15.70 -20.31 15.47
CA LEU A 216 16.55 -21.29 14.80
C LEU A 216 17.37 -22.14 15.76
N LEU A 217 17.56 -21.69 17.01
CA LEU A 217 18.24 -22.46 18.04
C LEU A 217 17.30 -23.47 18.72
N SER A 218 15.98 -23.23 18.65
CA SER A 218 14.92 -24.09 19.22
C SER A 218 14.71 -25.37 18.42
N TRP A 219 13.78 -26.25 18.84
CA TRP A 219 13.35 -27.44 18.11
C TRP A 219 12.40 -27.12 16.95
N GLN A 220 11.73 -25.96 16.99
CA GLN A 220 10.82 -25.47 15.93
C GLN A 220 11.56 -24.62 14.88
N ARG A 221 12.66 -25.17 14.32
CA ARG A 221 13.51 -24.43 13.37
C ARG A 221 12.78 -24.29 12.03
N ASN A 222 12.64 -23.06 11.56
CA ASN A 222 12.16 -22.77 10.21
C ASN A 222 13.14 -21.83 9.49
N ILE A 223 14.17 -22.43 8.88
CA ILE A 223 15.24 -21.70 8.18
C ILE A 223 14.67 -20.90 7.00
N ILE A 224 13.77 -21.50 6.23
CA ILE A 224 13.17 -20.86 5.06
C ILE A 224 12.36 -19.64 5.47
N GLN A 225 11.51 -19.75 6.49
CA GLN A 225 10.73 -18.62 7.01
C GLN A 225 11.65 -17.50 7.53
N THR A 226 12.70 -17.84 8.26
CA THR A 226 13.64 -16.85 8.78
C THR A 226 14.31 -16.12 7.62
N PHE A 227 14.85 -16.85 6.64
CA PHE A 227 15.45 -16.24 5.46
C PHE A 227 14.47 -15.33 4.71
N MET A 228 13.25 -15.82 4.41
CA MET A 228 12.22 -15.04 3.73
C MET A 228 11.85 -13.78 4.50
N TYR A 229 11.73 -13.88 5.83
CA TYR A 229 11.41 -12.73 6.68
C TYR A 229 12.52 -11.67 6.68
N TRP A 230 13.79 -12.09 6.73
CA TRP A 230 14.91 -11.17 6.64
C TRP A 230 14.99 -10.48 5.27
N GLN A 231 14.57 -11.13 4.18
CA GLN A 231 14.40 -10.47 2.87
C GLN A 231 13.29 -9.41 2.90
N ILE A 232 12.18 -9.68 3.60
CA ILE A 232 11.11 -8.69 3.77
C ILE A 232 11.61 -7.50 4.58
N LEU A 233 12.33 -7.72 5.69
CA LEU A 233 12.91 -6.62 6.45
C LEU A 233 13.91 -5.80 5.62
N LYS A 234 14.70 -6.46 4.79
CA LYS A 234 15.59 -5.79 3.84
C LYS A 234 14.79 -4.96 2.83
N LEU A 235 13.68 -5.47 2.31
CA LEU A 235 12.77 -4.70 1.47
C LEU A 235 12.20 -3.48 2.23
N MET A 236 11.76 -3.66 3.48
CA MET A 236 11.20 -2.57 4.31
C MET A 236 12.21 -1.47 4.63
N TYR A 237 13.49 -1.84 4.72
CA TYR A 237 14.60 -0.90 4.89
C TYR A 237 14.82 0.01 3.67
N HIS A 238 14.60 -0.52 2.46
CA HIS A 238 14.81 0.22 1.21
C HIS A 238 13.53 0.86 0.65
N ALA A 239 12.36 0.32 0.98
CA ALA A 239 11.10 0.78 0.44
C ALA A 239 10.73 2.17 0.99
N PRO A 240 10.45 3.17 0.14
CA PRO A 240 10.20 4.55 0.56
C PRO A 240 9.04 4.69 1.57
N ALA A 241 8.06 3.78 1.52
CA ALA A 241 6.90 3.81 2.43
C ALA A 241 7.26 3.47 3.90
N THR A 242 8.35 2.74 4.14
CA THR A 242 8.72 2.21 5.48
C THR A 242 10.16 2.49 5.87
N ALA A 243 11.01 2.86 4.92
CA ALA A 243 12.45 3.04 5.07
C ALA A 243 12.80 3.97 6.23
N GLY A 244 12.18 5.15 6.31
CA GLY A 244 12.51 6.14 7.34
C GLY A 244 12.35 5.60 8.77
N TYR A 245 11.26 4.85 9.03
CA TYR A 245 11.04 4.25 10.33
C TYR A 245 12.05 3.14 10.61
N HIS A 246 12.27 2.21 9.66
CA HIS A 246 13.20 1.10 9.85
C HIS A 246 14.65 1.56 10.00
N GLN A 247 15.09 2.51 9.18
CA GLN A 247 16.43 3.11 9.26
C GLN A 247 16.65 3.78 10.62
N SER A 248 15.63 4.49 11.14
CA SER A 248 15.74 5.10 12.47
C SER A 248 15.90 4.07 13.59
N VAL A 249 15.22 2.92 13.49
CA VAL A 249 15.34 1.83 14.47
C VAL A 249 16.72 1.18 14.36
N TRP A 250 17.18 0.87 13.15
CA TRP A 250 18.51 0.31 12.92
C TRP A 250 19.63 1.23 13.39
N ALA A 251 19.49 2.55 13.20
CA ALA A 251 20.44 3.53 13.71
C ALA A 251 20.51 3.53 15.24
N LYS A 252 19.35 3.44 15.92
CA LYS A 252 19.29 3.33 17.39
C LYS A 252 19.95 2.03 17.88
N ILE A 253 19.66 0.90 17.24
CA ILE A 253 20.28 -0.39 17.57
C ILE A 253 21.79 -0.30 17.38
N GLY A 254 22.26 0.23 16.24
CA GLY A 254 23.69 0.42 15.97
C GLY A 254 24.37 1.29 17.02
N GLY A 255 23.74 2.40 17.42
CA GLY A 255 24.25 3.29 18.47
C GLY A 255 24.41 2.60 19.83
N LEU A 256 23.52 1.66 20.17
CA LEU A 256 23.59 0.90 21.43
C LEU A 256 24.56 -0.28 21.36
N VAL A 257 24.59 -1.01 20.24
CA VAL A 257 25.31 -2.28 20.09
C VAL A 257 26.77 -2.07 19.73
N ASN A 258 27.09 -1.13 18.83
CA ASN A 258 28.46 -0.89 18.37
C ASN A 258 29.47 -0.63 19.51
N PRO A 259 29.20 0.24 20.51
CA PRO A 259 30.16 0.47 21.60
C PRO A 259 30.37 -0.78 22.46
N VAL A 260 29.32 -1.59 22.65
CA VAL A 260 29.40 -2.85 23.42
C VAL A 260 30.22 -3.89 22.67
N VAL A 261 29.99 -4.03 21.36
CA VAL A 261 30.75 -4.97 20.52
C VAL A 261 32.23 -4.60 20.48
N GLN A 262 32.56 -3.31 20.30
CA GLN A 262 33.94 -2.85 20.30
C GLN A 262 34.64 -3.08 21.64
N ARG A 263 33.91 -2.96 22.75
CA ARG A 263 34.47 -3.10 24.10
C ARG A 263 34.64 -4.55 24.55
N TYR A 264 33.66 -5.41 24.28
CA TYR A 264 33.61 -6.76 24.88
C TYR A 264 33.83 -7.88 23.87
N VAL A 265 33.54 -7.67 22.59
CA VAL A 265 33.47 -8.75 21.60
C VAL A 265 34.04 -8.32 20.23
N PRO A 266 35.29 -7.81 20.16
CA PRO A 266 35.84 -7.21 18.94
C PRO A 266 35.97 -8.19 17.77
N PHE A 267 36.03 -9.50 18.04
CA PHE A 267 36.04 -10.54 17.00
C PHE A 267 34.75 -10.58 16.17
N LEU A 268 33.63 -10.04 16.68
CA LEU A 268 32.37 -9.96 15.93
C LEU A 268 32.35 -8.85 14.87
N ASN A 269 33.32 -7.94 14.85
CA ASN A 269 33.34 -6.84 13.87
C ASN A 269 33.40 -7.35 12.42
N THR A 270 34.18 -8.41 12.15
CA THR A 270 34.30 -9.02 10.82
C THR A 270 32.99 -9.67 10.33
N PRO A 271 32.32 -10.56 11.09
CA PRO A 271 31.03 -11.10 10.65
C PRO A 271 29.94 -10.02 10.58
N ILE A 272 29.91 -9.05 11.50
CA ILE A 272 28.92 -7.96 11.48
C ILE A 272 29.07 -7.10 10.22
N SER A 273 30.29 -6.67 9.88
CA SER A 273 30.54 -5.86 8.68
C SER A 273 30.19 -6.62 7.39
N THR A 274 30.40 -7.94 7.36
CA THR A 274 29.99 -8.79 6.23
C THR A 274 28.47 -8.83 6.08
N ILE A 275 27.74 -9.00 7.18
CA ILE A 275 26.27 -8.99 7.20
C ILE A 275 25.74 -7.61 6.80
N GLN A 276 26.33 -6.53 7.31
CA GLN A 276 25.98 -5.15 6.94
C GLN A 276 26.15 -4.92 5.44
N ARG A 277 27.25 -5.42 4.84
CA ARG A 277 27.46 -5.30 3.39
C ARG A 277 26.41 -6.05 2.58
N TRP A 278 25.95 -7.21 3.06
CA TRP A 278 24.82 -7.92 2.45
C TRP A 278 23.49 -7.18 2.63
N TRP A 279 23.30 -6.52 3.77
CA TRP A 279 22.09 -5.78 4.10
C TRP A 279 21.90 -4.54 3.23
N PHE A 280 22.96 -3.76 3.01
CA PHE A 280 22.92 -2.47 2.29
C PHE A 280 23.08 -2.58 0.77
N ARG A 281 23.36 -3.79 0.24
CA ARG A 281 23.40 -4.06 -1.20
C ARG A 281 22.01 -4.35 -1.74
#